data_AF-A0A9X1N9C1-F1
#
_entry.id   AF-A0A9X1N9C1-F1
#
_cell.length_a   1.000
_cell.length_b   1.000
_cell.length_c   1.000
_cell.angle_alpha   90.00
_cell.angle_beta   90.00
_cell.angle_gamma   90.00
#
_symmetry.space_group_name_H-M   'P 1'
#
loop_
_entity.id
_entity.type
_entity.pdbx_description
1 polymer ?
#
loop_
_entity_poly.entity_id
_entity_poly.type
_entity_poly.pdbx_seq_one_letter_code
_entity_poly.pdbx_strand_id
1 'polypeptide(L)' 'MGRGRQKAKQTKVARELKYYSPSTDYDALQRELGHGEYRQSPPVDDTDAGRDDDGGEYDEYADWASNGRHH' A
#
# COMPACT_ATOMS: atom_id res chain seq x y z
N MET A 1 -0.37 36.68 -1.44
CA MET A 1 -1.80 36.32 -1.24
C MET A 1 -2.26 35.09 -2.07
N GLY A 2 -1.40 34.11 -2.40
CA GLY A 2 -1.78 32.99 -3.29
C GLY A 2 -1.92 31.61 -2.63
N ARG A 3 -1.36 31.40 -1.43
CA ARG A 3 -1.23 30.07 -0.82
C ARG A 3 -2.55 29.49 -0.31
N GLY A 4 -3.50 30.31 0.13
CA GLY A 4 -4.79 29.85 0.65
C GLY A 4 -5.65 29.15 -0.41
N ARG A 5 -5.64 29.64 -1.65
CA ARG A 5 -6.36 29.02 -2.77
C ARG A 5 -5.73 27.69 -3.19
N GLN A 6 -4.41 27.61 -3.20
CA GLN A 6 -3.70 26.35 -3.47
C GLN A 6 -4.00 25.30 -2.41
N LYS A 7 -3.94 25.67 -1.12
CA LYS A 7 -4.28 24.77 -0.01
C LYS A 7 -5.72 24.27 -0.11
N ALA A 8 -6.68 25.16 -0.40
CA ALA A 8 -8.07 24.75 -0.59
C ALA A 8 -8.25 23.77 -1.76
N LYS A 9 -7.59 24.01 -2.89
CA LYS A 9 -7.60 23.09 -4.05
C LYS A 9 -7.01 21.73 -3.69
N GLN A 10 -5.87 21.70 -2.99
CA GLN A 10 -5.23 20.45 -2.57
C GLN A 10 -6.10 19.66 -1.59
N THR A 11 -6.70 20.31 -0.58
CA THR A 11 -7.60 19.64 0.36
C THR A 11 -8.82 19.04 -0.35
N LYS A 12 -9.35 19.73 -1.37
CA LYS A 12 -10.46 19.20 -2.18
C LYS A 12 -10.04 17.93 -2.92
N VAL A 13 -8.93 17.99 -3.65
CA VAL A 13 -8.39 16.82 -4.38
C VAL A 13 -8.07 15.66 -3.45
N ALA A 14 -7.46 15.94 -2.29
CA ALA A 14 -7.13 14.91 -1.31
C ALA A 14 -8.38 14.21 -0.75
N ARG A 15 -9.46 14.97 -0.50
CA ARG A 15 -10.75 14.39 -0.08
C ARG A 15 -11.38 13.57 -1.19
N GLU A 16 -11.36 14.08 -2.43
CA GLU A 16 -11.83 13.31 -3.59
C GLU A 16 -11.07 11.99 -3.68
N LEU A 17 -9.73 11.99 -3.61
CA LEU A 17 -8.92 10.77 -3.64
C LEU A 17 -9.19 9.84 -2.45
N LYS A 18 -9.35 10.38 -1.23
CA LYS A 18 -9.60 9.58 -0.02
C LYS A 18 -10.94 8.83 -0.08
N TYR A 19 -11.96 9.48 -0.65
CA TYR A 19 -13.32 8.93 -0.72
C TYR A 19 -13.69 8.44 -2.13
N TYR A 20 -12.73 8.42 -3.06
CA TYR A 20 -12.92 7.87 -4.38
C TYR A 20 -12.87 6.34 -4.30
N SER A 21 -14.03 5.73 -4.50
CA SER A 21 -14.15 4.30 -4.70
C SER A 21 -14.34 4.06 -6.20
N PRO A 22 -13.31 3.63 -6.94
CA PRO A 22 -13.49 3.27 -8.34
C PRO A 22 -14.51 2.13 -8.46
N SER A 23 -15.43 2.24 -9.42
CA SER A 23 -16.29 1.11 -9.78
C SER A 23 -15.43 0.06 -10.46
N THR A 24 -15.40 -1.15 -9.89
CA THR A 24 -14.71 -2.29 -10.50
C THR A 24 -15.65 -2.94 -11.53
N ASP A 25 -15.17 -3.15 -12.75
CA ASP A 25 -15.88 -3.93 -13.76
C ASP A 25 -15.67 -5.42 -13.49
N TYR A 26 -16.66 -6.05 -12.84
CA TYR A 26 -16.61 -7.46 -12.47
C TYR A 26 -16.68 -8.39 -13.69
N ASP A 27 -17.30 -7.98 -14.80
CA ASP A 27 -17.41 -8.80 -16.00
C ASP A 27 -16.05 -8.90 -16.71
N ALA A 28 -15.31 -7.80 -16.76
CA ALA A 28 -13.94 -7.78 -17.26
C ALA A 28 -13.00 -8.63 -16.38
N LEU A 29 -13.11 -8.50 -15.05
CA LEU A 29 -12.32 -9.28 -14.09
C LEU A 29 -12.59 -10.79 -14.21
N GLN A 30 -13.87 -11.19 -14.32
CA GLN A 30 -14.24 -12.59 -14.46
C GLN A 30 -13.69 -13.19 -15.76
N ARG A 31 -13.67 -12.43 -16.86
CA ARG A 31 -13.07 -12.87 -18.13
C ARG A 31 -11.57 -13.09 -17.99
N GLU A 32 -10.86 -12.16 -17.34
CA GLU A 32 -9.42 -12.31 -17.11
C GLU A 32 -9.11 -13.54 -16.23
N LEU A 33 -9.87 -13.72 -15.13
CA LEU A 33 -9.68 -14.84 -14.22
C LEU A 33 -10.10 -16.19 -14.85
N GLY A 34 -11.18 -16.21 -15.63
CA GLY A 34 -11.70 -17.41 -16.28
C GLY A 34 -10.91 -17.85 -17.53
N HIS A 35 -10.16 -16.93 -18.15
CA HIS A 35 -9.26 -17.24 -19.27
C HIS A 35 -7.79 -17.37 -18.87
N GLY A 36 -7.47 -17.13 -17.59
CA GLY A 36 -6.20 -17.50 -16.98
C GLY A 36 -6.12 -19.02 -16.85
N GLU A 37 -5.74 -19.70 -17.94
CA GLU A 37 -5.08 -20.98 -17.81
C GLU A 37 -4.01 -20.80 -16.73
N TYR A 38 -4.05 -21.66 -15.71
CA TYR A 38 -3.02 -21.79 -14.69
C TYR A 38 -1.69 -22.00 -15.42
N ARG A 39 -1.03 -20.90 -15.80
CA ARG A 39 0.30 -20.91 -16.34
C ARG A 39 1.13 -21.28 -15.12
N GLN A 40 1.35 -22.58 -15.00
CA GLN A 40 2.02 -23.26 -13.91
C GLN A 40 3.20 -22.38 -13.49
N SER A 41 3.01 -21.67 -12.38
CA SER A 41 4.14 -21.00 -11.75
C SER A 41 5.08 -22.13 -11.37
N PRO A 42 6.37 -22.08 -11.77
CA PRO A 42 7.30 -23.09 -11.34
C PRO A 42 7.24 -23.16 -9.81
N PRO A 43 7.30 -24.36 -9.20
CA PRO A 43 7.31 -24.48 -7.76
C PRO A 43 8.43 -23.60 -7.23
N VAL A 44 8.07 -22.64 -6.38
CA VAL A 44 9.06 -21.90 -5.60
C VAL A 44 9.70 -22.93 -4.69
N ASP A 45 10.99 -23.15 -4.89
CA ASP A 45 11.82 -23.93 -3.98
C ASP A 45 11.91 -23.12 -2.69
N ASP A 46 11.27 -23.59 -1.63
CA ASP A 46 11.40 -23.09 -0.25
C ASP A 46 12.83 -23.41 0.22
N THR A 47 13.82 -22.73 -0.35
CA THR A 47 15.16 -22.68 0.22
C THR A 47 15.13 -21.68 1.35
N ASP A 48 15.00 -22.23 2.55
CA ASP A 48 15.49 -21.68 3.82
C ASP A 48 16.88 -21.05 3.63
N ALA A 49 16.88 -19.75 3.32
CA ALA A 49 18.09 -18.96 3.20
C ALA A 49 17.80 -17.53 3.68
N GLY A 50 17.97 -17.34 4.99
CA GLY A 50 18.12 -16.02 5.59
C GLY A 50 16.98 -15.62 6.51
N ARG A 51 16.84 -16.32 7.63
CA ARG A 51 16.38 -15.69 8.86
C ARG A 51 17.46 -14.70 9.32
N ASP A 52 17.59 -13.60 8.60
CA ASP A 52 18.49 -12.50 8.92
C ASP A 52 17.68 -11.21 8.83
N ASP A 53 17.35 -10.68 10.01
CA ASP A 53 17.12 -9.26 10.25
C ASP A 53 15.87 -8.61 9.64
N ASP A 54 14.70 -9.25 9.73
CA ASP A 54 13.49 -8.48 10.06
C ASP A 54 13.71 -8.02 11.51
N GLY A 55 14.48 -6.95 11.72
CA GLY A 55 15.01 -6.42 13.00
C GLY A 55 14.82 -4.92 13.08
N GLY A 56 15.28 -4.25 12.01
CA GLY A 56 15.36 -2.79 11.99
C GLY A 56 14.03 -2.05 11.94
N GLU A 57 13.00 -2.55 11.23
CA GLU A 57 11.78 -1.77 11.00
C GLU A 57 10.91 -1.64 12.25
N TYR A 58 10.80 -2.69 13.06
CA TYR A 58 10.09 -2.63 14.33
C TYR A 58 10.89 -1.95 15.43
N ASP A 59 12.23 -2.02 15.40
CA ASP A 59 13.09 -1.33 16.35
C ASP A 59 13.07 0.19 16.13
N GLU A 60 13.08 0.66 14.88
CA GLU A 60 12.94 2.09 14.54
C GLU A 60 11.54 2.64 14.94
N TYR A 61 10.49 1.85 14.72
CA TYR A 61 9.14 2.22 15.17
C TYR A 61 9.02 2.24 16.70
N ALA A 62 9.67 1.30 17.40
CA ALA A 62 9.69 1.25 18.86
C ALA A 62 10.45 2.43 19.47
N ASP A 63 11.60 2.82 18.91
CA ASP A 63 12.36 4.00 19.35
C ASP A 63 11.56 5.29 19.15
N TRP A 64 10.97 5.48 17.96
CA TRP A 64 10.12 6.65 17.69
C TRP A 64 8.89 6.72 18.61
N ALA A 65 8.21 5.60 18.83
CA ALA A 65 7.05 5.53 19.70
C ALA A 65 7.39 5.76 21.20
N SER A 66 8.61 5.44 21.60
CA SER A 66 9.10 5.66 22.96
C SER A 66 9.58 7.10 23.19
N ASN A 67 10.33 7.67 22.24
CA ASN A 67 10.85 9.05 22.30
C ASN A 67 9.79 10.13 22.02
N GLY A 68 8.71 9.81 21.30
CA GLY A 68 7.60 10.74 21.05
C GLY A 68 6.70 11.02 22.26
N ARG A 69 6.91 10.35 23.40
CA ARG A 69 6.12 10.54 24.64
C ARG A 69 6.75 11.50 25.65
N HIS A 70 7.89 12.09 25.33
CA HIS A 70 8.57 13.04 26.21
C HIS A 70 8.81 14.38 25.51
N HIS A 71 7.72 15.03 25.08
CA HIS A 71 7.70 16.46 24.80
C HIS A 71 6.31 17.07 24.87
#